data_AF-A0A560QFW1-F1
#
_entry.id   AF-A0A560QFW1-F1
#
_cell.length_a   1.000
_cell.length_b   1.000
_cell.length_c   1.000
_cell.angle_alpha   90.00
_cell.angle_beta   90.00
_cell.angle_gamma   90.00
#
_symmetry.space_group_name_H-M   'P 1'
#
loop_
_entity.id
_entity.type
_entity.pdbx_description
1 polymer ?
#
loop_
_entity_poly.entity_id
_entity_poly.type
_entity_poly.pdbx_seq_one_letter_code
_entity_poly.pdbx_strand_id
1 'polypeptide(L)'
;MCDKDLLTSLESPTEPIGRVTVRVRCEGNASWTVFVPGQVRLYREVVTARRPLKRNSLLADADIALAERDTGLLNQGYLTSLKQAVGKKLTRPLLPDQVLTPAYVEQAEVIRKGDQVVISAHSGTIRVRMPGEALSDGMLGKQISVRNQRSRRVIKARVTGPGQVEVAM
;
A
#
# COMPACT_ATOMS: atom_id res chain seq x y z
N MET A 1 37.99 26.03 -22.03
CA MET A 1 38.07 25.76 -20.58
C MET A 1 37.55 26.99 -19.86
N CYS A 2 36.97 26.85 -18.66
CA CYS A 2 36.52 28.00 -17.86
C CYS A 2 37.58 28.35 -16.82
N ASP A 3 37.84 29.64 -16.65
CA ASP A 3 38.89 30.15 -15.74
C ASP A 3 38.35 30.43 -14.32
N LYS A 4 37.06 30.14 -14.09
CA LYS A 4 36.33 30.28 -12.82
C LYS A 4 35.50 29.03 -12.54
N ASP A 5 35.04 28.92 -11.30
CA ASP A 5 34.09 27.89 -10.91
C ASP A 5 32.82 27.94 -11.76
N LEU A 6 32.35 26.76 -12.16
CA LEU A 6 31.16 26.61 -12.98
C LEU A 6 29.92 26.81 -12.14
N LEU A 7 29.02 27.67 -12.60
CA LEU A 7 27.70 27.84 -12.00
C LEU A 7 26.77 26.77 -12.56
N THR A 8 26.21 25.94 -11.68
CA THR A 8 25.26 24.88 -12.05
C THR A 8 23.88 25.20 -11.50
N SER A 9 22.87 25.19 -12.37
CA SER A 9 21.46 25.31 -11.98
C SER A 9 20.65 24.17 -12.58
N LEU A 10 19.70 23.63 -11.81
CA LEU A 10 18.75 22.64 -12.30
C LEU A 10 17.68 23.35 -13.13
N GLU A 11 17.60 23.02 -14.41
CA GLU A 11 16.65 23.67 -15.32
C GLU A 11 15.28 22.97 -15.29
N SER A 12 15.31 21.64 -15.25
CA SER A 12 14.11 20.80 -15.32
C SER A 12 14.46 19.35 -14.97
N PRO A 13 13.54 18.57 -14.38
CA PRO A 13 12.29 18.94 -13.69
C PRO A 13 12.48 19.52 -12.27
N THR A 14 11.44 20.13 -11.69
CA THR A 14 11.43 20.72 -10.31
C THR A 14 11.84 19.72 -9.23
N GLU A 15 11.51 18.44 -9.43
CA GLU A 15 11.92 17.34 -8.56
C GLU A 15 12.96 16.52 -9.33
N PRO A 16 14.23 16.44 -8.87
CA PRO A 16 15.36 15.97 -9.67
C PRO A 16 15.39 14.45 -9.77
N ILE A 17 14.38 13.85 -10.39
CA ILE A 17 14.20 12.41 -10.49
C ILE A 17 14.01 12.06 -11.97
N GLY A 18 14.73 11.04 -12.45
CA GLY A 18 14.70 10.63 -13.84
C GLY A 18 15.61 11.50 -14.72
N ARG A 19 15.13 11.89 -15.90
CA ARG A 19 15.92 12.67 -16.84
C ARG A 19 15.93 14.14 -16.41
N VAL A 20 17.10 14.65 -16.03
CA VAL A 20 17.29 16.05 -15.62
C VAL A 20 18.12 16.79 -16.67
N THR A 21 17.91 18.09 -16.79
CA THR A 21 18.79 18.98 -17.57
C THR A 21 19.42 19.98 -16.62
N VAL A 22 20.75 19.97 -16.54
CA VAL A 22 21.51 20.92 -15.73
C VAL A 22 22.06 22.01 -16.66
N ARG A 23 21.74 23.26 -16.36
CA ARG A 23 22.36 24.42 -17.00
C ARG A 23 23.71 24.66 -16.33
N VAL A 24 24.79 24.59 -17.10
CA VAL A 24 26.15 24.88 -16.65
C VAL A 24 26.60 26.17 -17.32
N ARG A 25 26.97 27.18 -16.52
CA ARG A 25 27.39 28.49 -16.99
C ARG A 25 28.81 28.80 -16.50
N CYS A 26 29.62 29.32 -17.41
CA CYS A 26 30.93 29.89 -17.10
C CYS A 26 30.83 31.43 -17.18
N GLU A 27 31.25 32.13 -16.12
CA GLU A 27 31.34 33.60 -16.06
C GLU A 27 32.80 34.10 -16.02
N GLY A 28 33.70 33.29 -16.58
CA GLY A 28 35.10 33.66 -16.83
C GLY A 28 35.23 34.61 -18.03
N ASN A 29 36.46 34.76 -18.54
CA ASN A 29 36.71 35.67 -19.67
C ASN A 29 36.01 35.24 -20.96
N ALA A 30 35.85 33.93 -21.16
CA ALA A 30 35.01 33.37 -22.21
C ALA A 30 33.70 32.88 -21.61
N SER A 31 32.67 33.71 -21.61
CA SER A 31 31.35 33.32 -21.09
C SER A 31 30.65 32.35 -22.03
N TRP A 32 30.18 31.23 -21.50
CA TRP A 32 29.41 30.25 -22.26
C TRP A 32 28.38 29.58 -21.36
N THR A 33 27.37 28.97 -21.98
CA THR A 33 26.34 28.19 -21.29
C THR A 33 26.11 26.90 -22.06
N VAL A 34 26.09 25.78 -21.35
CA VAL A 34 25.85 24.45 -21.91
C VAL A 34 24.76 23.76 -21.10
N PHE A 35 23.89 23.03 -21.79
CA PHE A 35 22.88 22.19 -21.18
C PHE A 35 23.38 20.74 -21.15
N VAL A 36 23.58 20.22 -19.96
CA VAL A 36 24.08 18.86 -19.75
C VAL A 36 22.89 17.98 -19.35
N PRO A 37 22.47 17.02 -20.19
CA PRO A 37 21.48 16.02 -19.78
C PRO A 37 22.10 15.06 -18.78
N GLY A 38 21.37 14.78 -17.70
CA GLY A 38 21.74 13.81 -16.68
C GLY A 38 20.60 12.83 -16.42
N GLN A 39 20.93 11.70 -15.81
CA GLN A 39 19.94 10.73 -15.32
C GLN A 39 20.12 10.60 -13.81
N VAL A 40 19.11 10.99 -13.04
CA VAL A 40 19.06 10.78 -11.59
C VAL A 40 18.21 9.55 -11.30
N ARG A 41 18.79 8.58 -10.58
CA ARG A 41 18.09 7.40 -10.08
C ARG A 41 17.86 7.55 -8.60
N LEU A 42 16.66 7.20 -8.14
CA LEU A 42 16.30 7.33 -6.72
C LEU A 42 16.06 5.95 -6.13
N TYR A 43 17.05 5.45 -5.40
CA TYR A 43 16.97 4.16 -4.74
C TYR A 43 16.31 4.30 -3.36
N ARG A 44 15.32 3.45 -3.09
CA ARG A 44 14.67 3.32 -1.78
C ARG A 44 14.36 1.87 -1.48
N GLU A 45 14.32 1.53 -0.19
CA GLU A 45 13.79 0.25 0.26
C GLU A 45 12.27 0.20 0.07
N VAL A 46 11.82 -0.74 -0.75
CA VAL A 46 10.40 -0.93 -1.07
C VAL A 46 10.00 -2.40 -0.92
N VAL A 47 8.71 -2.63 -0.69
CA VAL A 47 8.17 -3.98 -0.60
C VAL A 47 8.15 -4.62 -1.98
N THR A 48 8.74 -5.81 -2.09
CA THR A 48 8.79 -6.65 -3.29
C THR A 48 8.29 -8.06 -2.98
N ALA A 49 7.87 -8.81 -3.99
CA ALA A 49 7.51 -10.21 -3.81
C ALA A 49 8.74 -11.13 -3.81
N ARG A 50 8.79 -12.07 -2.88
CA ARG A 50 9.86 -13.09 -2.80
C ARG A 50 9.63 -14.29 -3.72
N ARG A 51 8.38 -14.53 -4.10
CA ARG A 51 7.95 -15.71 -4.87
C ARG A 51 6.81 -15.33 -5.80
N PRO A 52 6.46 -16.15 -6.80
CA PRO A 52 5.29 -15.87 -7.64
C PRO A 52 4.01 -15.91 -6.79
N LEU A 53 3.23 -14.83 -6.86
CA LEU A 53 1.98 -14.68 -6.14
C LEU A 53 0.83 -14.55 -7.13
N LYS A 54 -0.23 -15.32 -6.91
CA LYS A 54 -1.41 -15.32 -7.77
C LYS A 54 -2.35 -14.18 -7.40
N ARG A 55 -3.17 -13.76 -8.35
CA ARG A 55 -4.34 -12.93 -8.06
C ARG A 55 -5.18 -13.59 -6.96
N ASN A 56 -5.77 -12.78 -6.10
CA ASN A 56 -6.58 -13.18 -4.95
C ASN A 56 -5.84 -13.90 -3.82
N SER A 57 -4.51 -14.00 -3.86
CA SER A 57 -3.75 -14.56 -2.74
C SER A 57 -3.66 -13.57 -1.58
N LEU A 58 -3.69 -14.09 -0.35
CA LEU A 58 -3.45 -13.34 0.88
C LEU A 58 -1.94 -13.16 1.06
N LEU A 59 -1.49 -11.94 1.28
CA LEU A 59 -0.08 -11.62 1.52
C LEU A 59 0.31 -11.99 2.95
N ALA A 60 1.20 -12.96 3.08
CA ALA A 60 1.87 -13.29 4.34
C ALA A 60 3.25 -12.61 4.41
N ASP A 61 3.81 -12.50 5.62
CA ASP A 61 5.14 -11.91 5.84
C ASP A 61 6.25 -12.66 5.07
N ALA A 62 6.11 -13.98 4.91
CA ALA A 62 7.06 -14.81 4.14
C ALA A 62 7.02 -14.54 2.62
N ASP A 63 5.96 -13.93 2.11
CA ASP A 63 5.73 -13.75 0.67
C ASP A 63 6.39 -12.49 0.11
N ILE A 64 6.71 -11.55 1.00
CA ILE A 64 7.18 -10.21 0.67
C ILE A 64 8.47 -9.89 1.41
N ALA A 65 9.27 -8.97 0.86
CA ALA A 65 10.50 -8.51 1.47
C ALA A 65 10.75 -7.05 1.14
N LEU A 66 11.55 -6.36 1.95
CA LEU A 66 12.11 -5.07 1.58
C LEU A 66 13.33 -5.31 0.68
N ALA A 67 13.36 -4.63 -0.45
CA ALA A 67 14.50 -4.62 -1.36
C ALA A 67 14.72 -3.20 -1.89
N GLU A 68 15.98 -2.82 -2.05
CA GLU A 68 16.33 -1.54 -2.64
C GLU A 68 16.00 -1.53 -4.13
N ARG A 69 15.19 -0.55 -4.58
CA ARG A 69 14.81 -0.38 -5.99
C ARG A 69 14.82 1.06 -6.43
N ASP A 70 15.06 1.27 -7.71
CA ASP A 70 14.90 2.58 -8.35
C ASP A 70 13.42 2.95 -8.38
N THR A 71 13.04 3.80 -7.43
CA THR A 71 11.70 4.36 -7.29
C THR A 71 11.48 5.58 -8.17
N GLY A 72 12.53 6.07 -8.84
CA GLY A 72 12.44 7.32 -9.61
C GLY A 72 11.49 7.26 -10.80
N LEU A 73 11.18 6.05 -11.28
CA LEU A 73 10.24 5.81 -12.39
C LEU A 73 8.93 5.15 -11.93
N LEU A 74 8.72 4.95 -10.62
CA LEU A 74 7.54 4.29 -10.08
C LEU A 74 6.37 5.27 -9.89
N ASN A 75 5.65 5.56 -10.97
CA ASN A 75 4.51 6.48 -10.97
C ASN A 75 3.28 5.97 -10.19
N GLN A 76 3.18 4.66 -9.96
CA GLN A 76 2.05 4.03 -9.26
C GLN A 76 2.23 4.00 -7.73
N GLY A 77 3.28 4.64 -7.22
CA GLY A 77 3.68 4.60 -5.82
C GLY A 77 4.28 3.24 -5.41
N TYR A 78 4.72 3.17 -4.16
CA TYR A 78 5.37 1.99 -3.59
C TYR A 78 5.08 1.90 -2.09
N LEU A 79 5.11 0.68 -1.54
CA LEU A 79 5.00 0.47 -0.10
C LEU A 79 6.40 0.41 0.51
N THR A 80 6.61 1.08 1.64
CA THR A 80 7.91 1.13 2.36
C THR A 80 7.92 0.26 3.62
N SER A 81 6.79 -0.37 3.96
CA SER A 81 6.67 -1.20 5.16
C SER A 81 5.83 -2.44 4.89
N LEU A 82 6.33 -3.60 5.33
CA LEU A 82 5.63 -4.89 5.21
C LEU A 82 4.24 -4.85 5.87
N LYS A 83 4.10 -4.12 6.99
CA LYS A 83 2.82 -3.99 7.71
C LYS A 83 1.70 -3.39 6.87
N GLN A 84 2.02 -2.62 5.82
CA GLN A 84 1.03 -2.04 4.92
C GLN A 84 0.50 -3.05 3.90
N ALA A 85 1.18 -4.18 3.71
CA ALA A 85 0.87 -5.22 2.75
C ALA A 85 0.36 -6.51 3.40
N VAL A 86 0.90 -6.91 4.55
CA VAL A 86 0.51 -8.15 5.24
C VAL A 86 -0.99 -8.15 5.58
N GLY A 87 -1.66 -9.28 5.31
CA GLY A 87 -3.10 -9.46 5.54
C GLY A 87 -3.99 -8.84 4.48
N LYS A 88 -3.41 -8.19 3.45
CA LYS A 88 -4.14 -7.75 2.25
C LYS A 88 -4.15 -8.85 1.21
N LYS A 89 -5.08 -8.72 0.26
CA LYS A 89 -5.26 -9.62 -0.86
C LYS A 89 -4.74 -8.97 -2.14
N LEU A 90 -4.13 -9.75 -3.01
CA LEU A 90 -3.65 -9.24 -4.29
C LEU A 90 -4.79 -9.11 -5.32
N THR A 91 -4.85 -7.96 -5.99
CA THR A 91 -5.81 -7.70 -7.08
C THR A 91 -5.29 -8.20 -8.43
N ARG A 92 -3.97 -8.41 -8.55
CA ARG A 92 -3.24 -8.85 -9.75
C ARG A 92 -2.12 -9.83 -9.36
N PRO A 93 -1.67 -10.73 -10.26
CA PRO A 93 -0.51 -11.56 -9.97
C PRO A 93 0.76 -10.72 -9.85
N LEU A 94 1.68 -11.15 -8.98
CA LEU A 94 3.04 -10.59 -8.85
C LEU A 94 4.08 -11.66 -9.21
N LEU A 95 5.11 -11.24 -9.93
CA LEU A 95 6.32 -12.03 -10.14
C LEU A 95 7.31 -11.81 -8.98
N PRO A 96 8.24 -12.75 -8.77
CA PRO A 96 9.38 -12.51 -7.89
C PRO A 96 10.08 -11.21 -8.27
N ASP A 97 10.63 -10.51 -7.27
CA ASP A 97 11.38 -9.27 -7.45
C ASP A 97 10.56 -8.10 -8.02
N GLN A 98 9.24 -8.24 -8.17
CA GLN A 98 8.38 -7.15 -8.59
C GLN A 98 7.99 -6.27 -7.40
N VAL A 99 8.02 -4.94 -7.60
CA VAL A 99 7.62 -3.97 -6.58
C VAL A 99 6.11 -4.04 -6.35
N LEU A 100 5.72 -4.10 -5.07
CA LEU A 100 4.33 -4.09 -4.65
C LEU A 100 3.83 -2.64 -4.56
N THR A 101 2.89 -2.29 -5.43
CA THR A 101 2.25 -0.98 -5.43
C THR A 101 0.94 -1.00 -4.63
N PRO A 102 0.52 0.14 -4.05
CA PRO A 102 -0.77 0.23 -3.35
C PRO A 102 -1.97 -0.19 -4.20
N ALA A 103 -1.90 0.01 -5.52
CA ALA A 103 -2.97 -0.37 -6.46
C ALA A 103 -3.12 -1.90 -6.61
N TYR A 104 -2.10 -2.69 -6.24
CA TYR A 104 -2.09 -4.14 -6.41
C TYR A 104 -2.64 -4.87 -5.19
N VAL A 105 -2.93 -4.15 -4.10
CA VAL A 105 -3.44 -4.71 -2.86
C VAL A 105 -4.83 -4.17 -2.54
N GLU A 106 -5.72 -5.07 -2.15
CA GLU A 106 -7.04 -4.75 -1.61
C GLU A 106 -7.17 -5.35 -0.21
N GLN A 107 -8.05 -4.80 0.62
CA GLN A 107 -8.28 -5.38 1.94
C GLN A 107 -8.98 -6.74 1.78
N ALA A 108 -8.44 -7.78 2.42
CA ALA A 108 -9.04 -9.10 2.33
C ALA A 108 -10.43 -9.09 2.99
N GLU A 109 -11.41 -9.71 2.32
CA GLU A 109 -12.68 -10.06 2.94
C GLU A 109 -12.42 -11.08 4.05
N VAL A 110 -12.71 -10.68 5.27
CA VAL A 110 -12.53 -11.52 6.47
C VAL A 110 -13.80 -12.30 6.80
N ILE A 111 -14.94 -11.90 6.21
CA ILE A 111 -16.25 -12.50 6.42
C ILE A 111 -17.00 -12.50 5.08
N ARG A 112 -17.54 -13.65 4.69
CA ARG A 112 -18.41 -13.81 3.52
C ARG A 112 -19.87 -13.91 3.92
N LYS A 113 -20.77 -13.60 2.99
CA LYS A 113 -22.20 -13.85 3.17
C LYS A 113 -22.46 -15.34 3.44
N GLY A 114 -23.20 -15.62 4.51
CA GLY A 114 -23.52 -16.97 4.99
C GLY A 114 -22.55 -17.48 6.06
N ASP A 115 -21.41 -16.80 6.29
CA ASP A 115 -20.48 -17.23 7.33
C ASP A 115 -21.10 -17.08 8.73
N GLN A 116 -20.83 -18.07 9.58
CA GLN A 116 -21.12 -17.95 11.01
C GLN A 116 -20.13 -16.98 11.65
N VAL A 117 -20.67 -16.00 12.36
CA VAL A 117 -19.88 -14.95 13.01
C VAL A 117 -20.23 -14.85 14.48
N VAL A 118 -19.27 -14.42 15.29
CA VAL A 118 -19.50 -14.07 16.70
C VAL A 118 -19.72 -12.58 16.80
N ILE A 119 -20.92 -12.20 17.23
CA ILE A 119 -21.29 -10.82 17.55
C ILE A 119 -20.81 -10.52 18.96
N SER A 120 -19.83 -9.65 19.09
CA SER A 120 -19.42 -9.07 20.38
C SER A 120 -20.07 -7.70 20.57
N ALA A 121 -20.57 -7.46 21.78
CA ALA A 121 -21.01 -6.14 22.20
C ALA A 121 -20.42 -5.84 23.58
N HIS A 122 -19.97 -4.61 23.79
CA HIS A 122 -19.39 -4.19 25.05
C HIS A 122 -20.02 -2.87 25.52
N SER A 123 -20.29 -2.77 26.82
CA SER A 123 -20.71 -1.54 27.48
C SER A 123 -20.10 -1.52 28.88
N GLY A 124 -19.11 -0.65 29.09
CA GLY A 124 -18.33 -0.60 30.33
C GLY A 124 -17.67 -1.94 30.66
N THR A 125 -18.09 -2.57 31.76
CA THR A 125 -17.60 -3.87 32.24
C THR A 125 -18.31 -5.08 31.62
N ILE A 126 -19.42 -4.87 30.92
CA ILE A 126 -20.25 -5.96 30.36
C ILE A 126 -19.76 -6.31 28.95
N ARG A 127 -19.48 -7.59 28.71
CA ARG A 127 -19.19 -8.14 27.38
C ARG A 127 -20.18 -9.24 27.05
N VAL A 128 -20.90 -9.08 25.95
CA VAL A 128 -21.87 -10.05 25.44
C VAL A 128 -21.33 -10.66 24.15
N ARG A 129 -21.41 -11.98 24.01
CA ARG A 129 -21.09 -12.71 22.78
C ARG A 129 -22.29 -13.52 22.32
N MET A 130 -22.67 -13.37 21.05
CA MET A 130 -23.83 -14.07 20.47
C MET A 130 -23.47 -14.63 19.10
N PRO A 131 -23.96 -15.85 18.75
CA PRO A 131 -23.79 -16.37 17.41
C PRO A 131 -24.67 -15.60 16.42
N GLY A 132 -24.09 -15.31 15.25
CA GLY A 132 -24.74 -14.64 14.13
C GLY A 132 -24.40 -15.30 12.80
N GLU A 133 -25.10 -14.86 11.76
CA GLU A 133 -24.86 -15.23 10.37
C GLU A 133 -24.67 -13.94 9.57
N ALA A 134 -23.56 -13.82 8.84
CA ALA A 134 -23.29 -12.66 8.01
C ALA A 134 -24.23 -12.64 6.79
N LEU A 135 -24.92 -11.52 6.56
CA LEU A 135 -25.81 -11.35 5.40
C LEU A 135 -25.12 -10.66 4.21
N SER A 136 -23.89 -10.19 4.41
CA SER A 136 -23.11 -9.43 3.42
C SER A 136 -21.61 -9.62 3.64
N ASP A 137 -20.83 -9.50 2.58
CA ASP A 137 -19.36 -9.61 2.65
C ASP A 137 -18.72 -8.41 3.35
N GLY A 138 -17.75 -8.71 4.22
CA GLY A 138 -17.13 -7.80 5.15
C GLY A 138 -15.61 -7.86 5.13
N MET A 139 -14.99 -6.70 4.95
CA MET A 139 -13.57 -6.48 5.21
C MET A 139 -13.38 -5.89 6.60
N LEU A 140 -12.17 -5.99 7.15
CA LEU A 140 -11.83 -5.48 8.47
C LEU A 140 -12.18 -3.99 8.60
N GLY A 141 -12.93 -3.61 9.64
CA GLY A 141 -13.41 -2.25 9.87
C GLY A 141 -14.71 -1.87 9.14
N LYS A 142 -15.16 -2.65 8.15
CA LYS A 142 -16.42 -2.40 7.42
C LYS A 142 -17.63 -2.78 8.26
N GLN A 143 -18.72 -2.02 8.12
CA GLN A 143 -20.00 -2.35 8.74
C GLN A 143 -20.79 -3.30 7.84
N ILE A 144 -21.20 -4.45 8.37
CA ILE A 144 -21.98 -5.48 7.67
C ILE A 144 -23.28 -5.79 8.40
N SER A 145 -24.27 -6.29 7.65
CA SER A 145 -25.51 -6.79 8.21
C SER A 145 -25.34 -8.22 8.68
N VAL A 146 -25.72 -8.48 9.93
CA VAL A 146 -25.60 -9.79 10.56
C VAL A 146 -26.94 -10.16 11.16
N ARG A 147 -27.38 -11.40 10.95
CA ARG A 147 -28.58 -11.95 11.59
C ARG A 147 -28.17 -12.67 12.86
N ASN A 148 -28.73 -12.28 14.00
CA ASN A 148 -28.55 -13.03 15.24
C ASN A 148 -29.30 -14.37 15.14
N GLN A 149 -28.62 -15.49 15.39
CA GLN A 149 -29.24 -16.81 15.24
C GLN A 149 -30.29 -17.11 16.33
N ARG A 150 -30.18 -16.51 17.52
CA ARG A 150 -31.15 -16.69 18.62
C ARG A 150 -32.40 -15.85 18.43
N SER A 151 -32.25 -14.56 18.18
CA SER A 151 -33.37 -13.62 18.12
C SER A 151 -33.93 -13.41 16.70
N ARG A 152 -33.24 -13.92 15.67
CA ARG A 152 -33.53 -13.70 14.24
C ARG A 152 -33.51 -12.22 13.81
N ARG A 153 -33.11 -11.29 14.69
CA ARG A 153 -32.99 -9.87 14.38
C ARG A 153 -31.76 -9.60 13.51
N VAL A 154 -31.90 -8.70 12.55
CA VAL A 154 -30.78 -8.19 11.73
C VAL A 154 -30.20 -6.96 12.41
N ILE A 155 -28.89 -6.97 12.60
CA ILE A 155 -28.12 -5.90 13.24
C ILE A 155 -26.98 -5.48 12.34
N LYS A 156 -26.55 -4.22 12.45
CA LYS A 156 -25.36 -3.73 11.76
C LYS A 156 -24.17 -3.81 12.71
N ALA A 157 -23.14 -4.57 12.34
CA ALA A 157 -21.95 -4.78 13.15
C ALA A 157 -20.69 -4.45 12.34
N ARG A 158 -19.64 -3.97 13.00
CA ARG A 158 -18.34 -3.68 12.40
C ARG A 158 -17.46 -4.92 12.44
N VAL A 159 -16.86 -5.31 11.33
CA VAL A 159 -15.95 -6.47 11.29
C VAL A 159 -14.67 -6.14 12.04
N THR A 160 -14.33 -6.93 13.05
CA THR A 160 -13.10 -6.76 13.84
C THR A 160 -12.03 -7.80 13.48
N GLY A 161 -12.43 -8.92 12.88
CA GLY A 161 -11.51 -9.97 12.43
C GLY A 161 -12.23 -11.11 11.71
N PRO A 162 -11.51 -12.19 11.36
CA PRO A 162 -12.11 -13.37 10.74
C PRO A 162 -13.23 -13.94 11.63
N GLY A 163 -14.44 -14.01 11.11
CA GLY A 163 -15.61 -14.52 11.85
C GLY A 163 -16.02 -13.69 13.08
N GLN A 164 -15.49 -12.47 13.25
CA GLN A 164 -15.75 -11.64 14.43
C GLN A 164 -16.30 -10.27 14.03
N VAL A 165 -17.40 -9.88 14.67
CA VAL A 165 -18.07 -8.59 14.44
C VAL A 165 -18.44 -7.94 15.76
N GLU A 166 -18.35 -6.61 15.81
CA GLU A 166 -18.62 -5.83 17.00
C GLU A 166 -19.78 -4.85 16.79
N VAL A 167 -20.64 -4.70 17.80
CA VAL A 167 -21.71 -3.73 17.84
C VAL A 167 -21.45 -2.74 18.97
N ALA A 168 -21.46 -1.45 18.66
CA ALA A 168 -21.51 -0.40 19.67
C ALA A 168 -22.91 -0.39 20.27
N MET A 169 -23.00 -0.56 21.60
CA MET A 169 -24.23 -0.44 22.38
C MET A 169 -24.53 1.01 22.73
#